data_AF-A0A8T5TKN7-F1
#
_entry.id   AF-A0A8T5TKN7-F1
#
_cell.length_a   1.000
_cell.length_b   1.000
_cell.length_c   1.000
_cell.angle_alpha   90.00
_cell.angle_beta   90.00
_cell.angle_gamma   90.00
#
_symmetry.space_group_name_H-M   'P 1'
#
loop_
_entity.id
_entity.type
_entity.pdbx_description
1 polymer ?
#
loop_
_entity_poly.entity_id
_entity_poly.type
_entity_poly.pdbx_seq_one_letter_code
_entity_poly.pdbx_strand_id
1 'polypeptide(L)'
;MSNDTFKIQITKLERELTEREDEINNHLDRVEYLENNILQLESLIKEAESEGKIDPKKFLNTQLKIEVEEKDKEIRVLKNNLGFIRKENMNLKKEIELMNRGERHTYSVMQKDTDNEPLHALIKELQTKINKQQTEISKLRNHTSDNKIQTHDFEKGLEEKDSTIKKLNLEVINLQKKSVELKPKSKIQIPKTISNDVTEMLQDKLNKSRRQVEILEKKISEFKNQKNITNSTVSGRDNTISDLNSQNTRLENQIKQKDESIGALKKIISALEEAQAKIANDLGTGIISSLTDELQRQLNKSKFHIRNLETKLKKYENSSKLEDDLENLEVKARSQEQLLKEKEDTIEMIKKEAIKSKEEIKKLKNYINSINPSKKVETTPKISPNMDLRIKELKLMVGDLEKLNAEQRLEITQLRKP
;
A
#
# COMPACT_ATOMS: atom_id res chain seq x y z
N MET A 1 32.56 -7.87 36.61
CA MET A 1 32.18 -7.94 35.18
C MET A 1 31.68 -9.34 34.90
N SER A 2 30.56 -9.49 34.17
CA SER A 2 29.94 -10.80 33.94
C SER A 2 30.72 -11.60 32.89
N ASN A 3 30.73 -12.93 32.99
CA ASN A 3 31.34 -13.81 31.99
C ASN A 3 30.85 -13.51 30.56
N ASP A 4 29.61 -13.04 30.41
CA ASP A 4 29.04 -12.69 29.12
C ASP A 4 29.65 -11.40 28.54
N THR A 5 30.03 -10.44 29.39
CA THR A 5 30.73 -9.23 28.94
C THR A 5 32.12 -9.55 28.39
N PHE A 6 32.82 -10.53 28.97
CA PHE A 6 34.10 -11.01 28.44
C PHE A 6 33.94 -11.78 27.13
N LYS A 7 32.92 -12.63 26.99
CA LYS A 7 32.63 -13.32 25.72
C LYS A 7 32.32 -12.36 24.56
N ILE A 8 31.56 -11.29 24.83
CA ILE A 8 31.27 -10.27 23.83
C ILE A 8 32.54 -9.50 23.43
N GLN A 9 33.41 -9.19 24.39
CA GLN A 9 34.70 -8.56 24.08
C GLN A 9 35.63 -9.48 23.28
N ILE A 10 35.71 -10.77 23.64
CA ILE A 10 36.51 -11.76 22.90
C ILE A 10 36.03 -11.87 21.46
N THR A 11 34.72 -12.06 21.23
CA THR A 11 34.17 -12.15 19.87
C THR A 11 34.34 -10.87 19.05
N LYS A 12 34.28 -9.70 19.70
CA LYS A 12 34.58 -8.42 19.05
C LYS A 12 36.05 -8.33 18.64
N LEU A 13 36.96 -8.69 19.54
CA LEU A 13 38.40 -8.67 19.28
C LEU A 13 38.79 -9.70 18.22
N GLU A 14 38.18 -10.89 18.22
CA GLU A 14 38.36 -11.90 17.18
C GLU A 14 37.94 -11.37 15.80
N ARG A 15 36.78 -10.69 15.72
CA ARG A 15 36.34 -10.05 14.47
C ARG A 15 37.32 -8.97 14.00
N GLU A 16 37.75 -8.11 14.92
CA GLU A 16 38.72 -7.05 14.60
C GLU A 16 40.05 -7.66 14.13
N LEU A 17 40.50 -8.76 14.74
CA LEU A 17 41.68 -9.50 14.30
C LEU A 17 41.52 -10.02 12.87
N THR A 18 40.38 -10.66 12.55
CA THR A 18 40.12 -11.16 11.20
C THR A 18 40.05 -10.04 10.16
N GLU A 19 39.43 -8.90 10.49
CA GLU A 19 39.38 -7.74 9.60
C GLU A 19 40.78 -7.18 9.34
N ARG A 20 41.62 -7.12 10.38
CA ARG A 20 43.02 -6.68 10.25
C ARG A 20 43.87 -7.67 9.46
N GLU A 21 43.68 -8.97 9.63
CA GLU A 21 44.36 -10.00 8.84
C GLU A 21 43.99 -9.88 7.36
N ASP A 22 42.72 -9.65 7.04
CA ASP A 22 42.26 -9.40 5.67
C ASP A 22 42.86 -8.11 5.10
N GLU A 23 42.92 -7.02 5.87
CA GLU A 23 43.59 -5.77 5.47
C GLU A 23 45.08 -6.00 5.18
N ILE A 24 45.78 -6.73 6.05
CA ILE A 24 47.20 -7.06 5.88
C ILE A 24 47.41 -7.87 4.60
N ASN A 25 46.61 -8.90 4.36
CA ASN A 25 46.72 -9.72 3.15
C ASN A 25 46.50 -8.90 1.88
N ASN A 26 45.50 -8.00 1.88
CA ASN A 26 45.28 -7.08 0.75
C ASN A 26 46.48 -6.15 0.51
N HIS A 27 47.13 -5.67 1.58
CA HIS A 27 48.33 -4.86 1.46
C HIS A 27 49.52 -5.66 0.94
N LEU A 28 49.70 -6.91 1.37
CA LEU A 28 50.75 -7.81 0.88
C LEU A 28 50.57 -8.08 -0.63
N ASP A 29 49.36 -8.37 -1.09
CA ASP A 29 49.05 -8.55 -2.51
C ASP A 29 49.36 -7.30 -3.34
N ARG A 30 49.10 -6.11 -2.79
CA ARG A 30 49.44 -4.84 -3.47
C ARG A 30 50.94 -4.62 -3.52
N VAL A 31 51.67 -4.95 -2.46
CA VAL A 31 53.13 -4.85 -2.41
C VAL A 31 53.75 -5.78 -3.45
N GLU A 32 53.37 -7.06 -3.48
CA GLU A 32 53.88 -8.03 -4.46
C GLU A 32 53.65 -7.55 -5.91
N TYR A 33 52.48 -6.94 -6.18
CA TYR A 33 52.21 -6.37 -7.49
C TYR A 33 53.13 -5.18 -7.84
N LEU A 34 53.34 -4.26 -6.89
CA LEU A 34 54.22 -3.11 -7.11
C LEU A 34 55.67 -3.53 -7.28
N GLU A 35 56.13 -4.53 -6.52
CA GLU A 35 57.47 -5.11 -6.65
C GLU A 35 57.68 -5.72 -8.05
N ASN A 36 56.69 -6.44 -8.57
CA ASN A 36 56.75 -6.98 -9.93
C ASN A 36 56.80 -5.88 -11.00
N ASN A 37 56.03 -4.80 -10.84
CA ASN A 37 56.08 -3.65 -11.75
C ASN A 37 57.44 -2.94 -11.71
N ILE A 38 57.99 -2.75 -10.51
CA ILE A 38 59.32 -2.18 -10.31
C ILE A 38 60.36 -3.05 -10.99
N LEU A 39 60.31 -4.38 -10.81
CA LEU A 39 61.25 -5.31 -11.44
C LEU A 39 61.22 -5.21 -12.97
N GLN A 40 60.04 -5.10 -13.57
CA GLN A 40 59.89 -4.89 -15.03
C GLN A 40 60.50 -3.56 -15.48
N LEU A 41 60.26 -2.46 -14.75
CA LEU A 41 60.83 -1.15 -15.07
C LEU A 41 62.36 -1.12 -14.86
N GLU A 42 62.87 -1.77 -13.82
CA GLU A 42 64.31 -1.89 -13.57
C GLU A 42 65.02 -2.69 -14.66
N SER A 43 64.39 -3.73 -15.20
CA SER A 43 64.95 -4.47 -16.34
C SER A 43 65.11 -3.58 -17.58
N LEU A 44 64.16 -2.69 -17.85
CA LEU A 44 64.25 -1.72 -18.94
C LEU A 44 65.34 -0.68 -18.69
N ILE A 45 65.52 -0.26 -17.44
CA ILE A 45 66.60 0.68 -17.08
C ILE A 45 67.96 0.03 -17.30
N LYS A 46 68.16 -1.21 -16.86
CA LYS A 46 69.41 -1.97 -17.08
C LYS A 46 69.69 -2.19 -18.57
N GLU A 47 68.67 -2.50 -19.36
CA GLU A 47 68.79 -2.63 -20.82
C GLU A 47 69.21 -1.28 -21.45
N ALA A 48 68.59 -0.18 -21.03
CA ALA A 48 68.94 1.16 -21.50
C ALA A 48 70.34 1.63 -21.07
N GLU A 49 70.82 1.24 -19.89
CA GLU A 49 72.20 1.49 -19.45
C GLU A 49 73.21 0.71 -20.29
N SER A 50 72.86 -0.50 -20.73
CA SER A 50 73.73 -1.32 -21.60
C SER A 50 73.76 -0.84 -23.06
N GLU A 51 72.64 -0.33 -23.58
CA GLU A 51 72.51 0.17 -24.96
C GLU A 51 72.77 1.69 -25.10
N GLY A 52 72.92 2.40 -23.97
CA GLY A 52 73.18 3.84 -23.91
C GLY A 52 72.01 4.75 -24.29
N LYS A 53 70.83 4.18 -24.62
CA LYS A 53 69.57 4.88 -24.92
C LYS A 53 68.38 4.01 -24.50
N ILE A 54 67.33 4.64 -23.98
CA ILE A 54 66.04 3.97 -23.75
C ILE A 54 65.31 3.84 -25.10
N ASP A 55 64.91 2.64 -25.49
CA ASP A 55 63.98 2.45 -26.61
C ASP A 55 62.59 2.97 -26.19
N PRO A 56 62.10 4.09 -26.75
CA PRO A 56 60.83 4.70 -26.35
C PRO A 56 59.65 3.75 -26.59
N LYS A 57 59.75 2.85 -27.59
CA LYS A 57 58.67 1.91 -27.90
C LYS A 57 58.56 0.81 -26.85
N LYS A 58 59.68 0.24 -26.41
CA LYS A 58 59.68 -0.77 -25.33
C LYS A 58 59.20 -0.18 -24.01
N PHE A 59 59.66 1.03 -23.65
CA PHE A 59 59.21 1.71 -22.44
C PHE A 59 57.70 1.97 -22.46
N LEU A 60 57.17 2.55 -23.55
CA LEU A 60 55.74 2.81 -23.69
C LEU A 60 54.92 1.53 -23.66
N ASN A 61 55.43 0.44 -24.26
CA ASN A 61 54.73 -0.85 -24.27
C ASN A 61 54.68 -1.48 -22.86
N THR A 62 55.77 -1.42 -22.09
CA THR A 62 55.77 -1.90 -20.69
C THR A 62 54.88 -1.04 -19.80
N GLN A 63 54.87 0.28 -20.00
CA GLN A 63 53.96 1.17 -19.28
C GLN A 63 52.49 0.85 -19.59
N LEU A 64 52.14 0.70 -20.88
CA LEU A 64 50.80 0.31 -21.30
C LEU A 64 50.42 -1.07 -20.78
N LYS A 65 51.35 -2.03 -20.74
CA LYS A 65 51.11 -3.37 -20.20
C LYS A 65 50.77 -3.33 -18.70
N ILE A 66 51.52 -2.56 -17.92
CA ILE A 66 51.25 -2.35 -16.49
C ILE A 66 49.87 -1.71 -16.29
N GLU A 67 49.54 -0.69 -17.09
CA GLU A 67 48.24 0.00 -17.02
C GLU A 67 47.07 -0.93 -17.39
N VAL A 68 47.22 -1.76 -18.43
CA VAL A 68 46.22 -2.77 -18.82
C VAL A 68 46.04 -3.80 -17.71
N GLU A 69 47.12 -4.30 -17.10
CA GLU A 69 47.03 -5.25 -15.98
C GLU A 69 46.35 -4.63 -14.74
N GLU A 70 46.59 -3.35 -14.45
CA GLU A 70 45.90 -2.63 -13.36
C GLU A 70 44.40 -2.49 -13.65
N LYS A 71 44.04 -2.15 -14.90
CA LYS A 71 42.64 -2.07 -15.34
C LYS A 71 41.94 -3.42 -15.33
N ASP A 72 42.61 -4.51 -15.71
CA ASP A 72 42.05 -5.86 -15.64
C ASP A 72 41.79 -6.32 -14.20
N LYS A 73 42.65 -5.93 -13.25
CA LYS A 73 42.42 -6.16 -11.83
C LYS A 73 41.21 -5.38 -11.32
N GLU A 74 41.09 -4.10 -11.68
CA GLU A 74 39.94 -3.26 -11.34
C GLU A 74 38.63 -3.88 -11.87
N ILE A 75 38.63 -4.35 -13.12
CA ILE A 75 37.51 -5.07 -13.73
C ILE A 75 37.18 -6.34 -12.95
N ARG A 76 38.18 -7.12 -12.52
CA ARG A 76 37.97 -8.35 -11.73
C ARG A 76 37.31 -8.05 -10.38
N VAL A 77 37.77 -7.02 -9.67
CA VAL A 77 37.17 -6.57 -8.40
C VAL A 77 35.73 -6.12 -8.62
N LEU A 78 35.48 -5.28 -9.63
CA LEU A 78 34.13 -4.83 -9.98
C LEU A 78 33.20 -5.99 -10.34
N LYS A 79 33.70 -7.00 -11.06
CA LYS A 79 32.94 -8.21 -11.41
C LYS A 79 32.59 -9.03 -10.18
N ASN A 80 33.52 -9.18 -9.24
CA ASN A 80 33.27 -9.86 -7.97
C ASN A 80 32.23 -9.11 -7.13
N ASN A 81 32.38 -7.79 -7.00
CA ASN A 81 31.42 -6.92 -6.31
C ASN A 81 30.03 -6.99 -6.94
N LEU A 82 29.95 -6.99 -8.26
CA LEU A 82 28.69 -7.17 -8.99
C LEU A 82 28.07 -8.55 -8.71
N GLY A 83 28.90 -9.59 -8.58
CA GLY A 83 28.47 -10.93 -8.17
C GLY A 83 27.85 -10.93 -6.77
N PHE A 84 28.49 -10.28 -5.80
CA PHE A 84 27.95 -10.11 -4.44
C PHE A 84 26.62 -9.35 -4.45
N ILE A 85 26.56 -8.20 -5.12
CA ILE A 85 25.35 -7.39 -5.24
C ILE A 85 24.21 -8.19 -5.90
N ARG A 86 24.49 -8.98 -6.94
CA ARG A 86 23.48 -9.85 -7.58
C ARG A 86 22.95 -10.90 -6.61
N LYS A 87 23.82 -11.52 -5.81
CA LYS A 87 23.44 -12.52 -4.81
C LYS A 87 22.58 -11.89 -3.71
N GLU A 88 22.99 -10.75 -3.19
CA GLU A 88 22.25 -9.97 -2.20
C GLU A 88 20.88 -9.55 -2.74
N ASN A 89 20.81 -9.01 -3.96
CA ASN A 89 19.56 -8.64 -4.61
C ASN A 89 18.64 -9.86 -4.82
N MET A 90 19.19 -11.01 -5.18
CA MET A 90 18.41 -12.26 -5.29
C MET A 90 17.86 -12.70 -3.92
N ASN A 91 18.64 -12.56 -2.85
CA ASN A 91 18.21 -12.89 -1.49
C ASN A 91 17.10 -11.93 -1.03
N LEU A 92 17.27 -10.62 -1.20
CA LEU A 92 16.26 -9.61 -0.88
C LEU A 92 14.96 -9.85 -1.66
N LYS A 93 15.03 -10.19 -2.95
CA LYS A 93 13.84 -10.56 -3.74
C LYS A 93 13.12 -11.79 -3.18
N LYS A 94 13.86 -12.83 -2.79
CA LYS A 94 13.29 -14.02 -2.15
C LYS A 94 12.63 -13.68 -0.81
N GLU A 95 13.26 -12.82 -0.01
CA GLU A 95 12.73 -12.36 1.28
C GLU A 95 11.44 -11.55 1.09
N ILE A 96 11.40 -10.64 0.11
CA ILE A 96 10.19 -9.92 -0.28
C ILE A 96 9.09 -10.87 -0.75
N GLU A 97 9.41 -11.88 -1.58
CA GLU A 97 8.44 -12.88 -2.02
C GLU A 97 7.90 -13.73 -0.86
N LEU A 98 8.74 -14.06 0.12
CA LEU A 98 8.32 -14.80 1.32
C LEU A 98 7.38 -13.95 2.19
N MET A 99 7.71 -12.67 2.41
CA MET A 99 6.83 -11.75 3.14
C MET A 99 5.49 -11.57 2.43
N ASN A 100 5.50 -11.38 1.10
CA ASN A 100 4.28 -11.26 0.30
C ASN A 100 3.43 -12.54 0.23
N ARG A 101 4.03 -13.72 0.45
CA ARG A 101 3.30 -15.01 0.56
C ARG A 101 2.78 -15.23 1.98
N GLY A 102 3.50 -14.77 3.00
CA GLY A 102 3.07 -14.81 4.40
C GLY A 102 1.80 -13.98 4.65
N GLU A 103 1.68 -12.82 4.01
CA GLU A 103 0.48 -11.96 4.11
C GLU A 103 -0.80 -12.58 3.52
N ARG A 104 -0.70 -13.65 2.70
CA ARG A 104 -1.88 -14.28 2.07
C ARG A 104 -2.42 -15.49 2.83
N HIS A 105 -1.79 -15.96 3.91
CA HIS A 105 -2.20 -17.19 4.62
C HIS A 105 -2.34 -17.09 6.14
N THR A 106 -2.34 -15.90 6.73
CA THR A 106 -2.54 -15.72 8.19
C THR A 106 -3.65 -14.72 8.51
N TYR A 107 -4.86 -14.92 7.97
CA TYR A 107 -6.08 -14.38 8.59
C TYR A 107 -6.59 -15.38 9.64
N SER A 108 -5.95 -15.39 10.81
CA SER A 108 -6.58 -15.86 12.03
C SER A 108 -6.00 -15.16 13.25
N VAL A 109 -6.85 -14.32 13.84
CA VAL A 109 -6.95 -14.02 15.27
C VAL A 109 -5.83 -13.15 15.87
N MET A 110 -6.24 -11.90 16.14
CA MET A 110 -5.86 -11.04 17.27
C MET A 110 -4.38 -10.97 17.66
N GLN A 111 -3.76 -9.83 17.37
CA GLN A 111 -3.39 -8.88 18.44
C GLN A 111 -3.13 -7.50 17.86
N LYS A 112 -3.85 -6.52 18.40
CA LYS A 112 -3.50 -5.12 18.32
C LYS A 112 -2.17 -4.97 19.06
N ASP A 113 -1.12 -4.60 18.33
CA ASP A 113 -0.08 -3.72 18.83
C ASP A 113 0.25 -2.76 17.68
N THR A 114 -0.28 -1.55 17.80
CA THR A 114 0.32 -0.37 17.16
C THR A 114 1.70 -0.21 17.81
N ASP A 115 2.79 0.06 17.09
CA ASP A 115 3.27 1.44 16.91
C ASP A 115 4.58 1.48 16.07
N ASN A 116 4.57 2.29 15.01
CA ASN A 116 5.71 3.10 14.53
C ASN A 116 6.96 2.49 13.86
N GLU A 117 7.00 1.25 13.37
CA GLU A 117 8.19 0.72 12.65
C GLU A 117 8.68 1.56 11.44
N PRO A 118 7.80 2.04 10.53
CA PRO A 118 8.24 2.86 9.39
C PRO A 118 8.74 4.25 9.84
N LEU A 119 8.10 4.81 10.88
CA LEU A 119 8.48 6.10 11.45
C LEU A 119 9.82 5.98 12.18
N HIS A 120 10.04 4.88 12.90
CA HIS A 120 11.29 4.63 13.61
C HIS A 120 12.46 4.38 12.65
N ALA A 121 12.21 3.73 11.52
CA ALA A 121 13.16 3.58 10.43
C ALA A 121 13.52 4.95 9.81
N LEU A 122 12.53 5.80 9.54
CA LEU A 122 12.75 7.15 9.02
C LEU A 122 13.49 8.05 10.02
N ILE A 123 13.15 7.98 11.31
CA ILE A 123 13.86 8.70 12.38
C ILE A 123 15.32 8.25 12.42
N LYS A 124 15.59 6.95 12.34
CA LYS A 124 16.96 6.41 12.33
C LYS A 124 17.73 6.87 11.09
N GLU A 125 17.10 6.88 9.91
CA GLU A 125 17.71 7.37 8.68
C GLU A 125 18.03 8.88 8.75
N LEU A 126 17.08 9.69 9.22
CA LEU A 126 17.26 11.13 9.44
C LEU A 126 18.38 11.38 10.45
N GLN A 127 18.45 10.60 11.52
CA GLN A 127 19.47 10.75 12.55
C GLN A 127 20.87 10.38 12.02
N THR A 128 20.98 9.36 11.17
CA THR A 128 22.26 9.07 10.48
C THR A 128 22.67 10.15 9.50
N LYS A 129 21.71 10.77 8.78
CA LYS A 129 21.98 11.92 7.89
C LYS A 129 22.43 13.16 8.67
N ILE A 130 21.75 13.48 9.78
CA ILE A 130 22.12 14.59 10.67
C ILE A 130 23.54 14.37 11.22
N ASN A 131 23.85 13.16 11.69
CA ASN A 131 25.18 12.84 12.21
C ASN A 131 26.26 12.99 11.13
N LYS A 132 26.01 12.51 9.89
CA LYS A 132 26.94 12.71 8.76
C LYS A 132 27.15 14.20 8.47
N GLN A 133 26.07 14.97 8.39
CA GLN A 133 26.15 16.42 8.17
C GLN A 133 26.91 17.14 9.30
N GLN A 134 26.70 16.77 10.57
CA GLN A 134 27.46 17.33 11.68
C GLN A 134 28.95 17.00 11.61
N THR A 135 29.31 15.79 11.15
CA THR A 135 30.72 15.45 10.94
C THR A 135 31.34 16.24 9.78
N GLU A 136 30.61 16.47 8.69
CA GLU A 136 31.06 17.32 7.58
C GLU A 136 31.20 18.79 8.00
N ILE A 137 30.22 19.33 8.71
CA ILE A 137 30.27 20.69 9.28
C ILE A 137 31.48 20.83 10.21
N SER A 138 31.76 19.83 11.04
CA SER A 138 32.93 19.85 11.93
C SER A 138 34.24 19.83 11.14
N LYS A 139 34.34 19.02 10.08
CA LYS A 139 35.51 19.01 9.18
C LYS A 139 35.69 20.36 8.47
N LEU A 140 34.62 20.95 7.95
CA LEU A 140 34.65 22.25 7.28
C LEU A 140 35.06 23.37 8.26
N ARG A 141 34.54 23.34 9.49
CA ARG A 141 34.88 24.32 10.53
C ARG A 141 36.36 24.23 10.94
N ASN A 142 36.89 23.02 11.03
CA ASN A 142 38.31 22.79 11.31
C ASN A 142 39.18 23.28 10.14
N HIS A 143 38.83 22.95 8.89
CA HIS A 143 39.54 23.48 7.72
C HIS A 143 39.49 25.02 7.62
N THR A 144 38.39 25.64 8.04
CA THR A 144 38.29 27.11 8.08
C THR A 144 39.20 27.70 9.15
N SER A 145 39.41 26.98 10.25
CA SER A 145 40.30 27.39 11.34
C SER A 145 41.77 27.21 10.95
N ASP A 146 42.11 26.10 10.31
CA ASP A 146 43.45 25.82 9.77
C ASP A 146 43.84 26.82 8.68
N ASN A 147 42.89 27.18 7.80
CA ASN A 147 43.10 28.21 6.79
C ASN A 147 43.34 29.58 7.42
N LYS A 148 42.63 29.93 8.51
CA LYS A 148 42.86 31.19 9.24
C LYS A 148 44.25 31.24 9.87
N ILE A 149 44.70 30.13 10.45
CA ILE A 149 46.04 30.00 11.04
C ILE A 149 47.11 30.13 9.95
N GLN A 150 46.95 29.43 8.82
CA GLN A 150 47.85 29.58 7.68
C GLN A 150 47.90 31.01 7.14
N THR A 151 46.75 31.69 6.98
CA THR A 151 46.75 33.10 6.56
C THR A 151 47.51 34.00 7.52
N HIS A 152 47.36 33.79 8.83
CA HIS A 152 48.07 34.57 9.84
C HIS A 152 49.59 34.32 9.81
N ASP A 153 50.01 33.06 9.58
CA ASP A 153 51.43 32.73 9.43
C ASP A 153 52.04 33.32 8.15
N PHE A 154 51.27 33.35 7.06
CA PHE A 154 51.68 34.02 5.82
C PHE A 154 51.79 35.54 6.01
N GLU A 155 50.84 36.15 6.73
CA GLU A 155 50.81 37.59 6.99
C GLU A 155 52.00 38.02 7.86
N LYS A 156 52.31 37.24 8.91
CA LYS A 156 53.50 37.45 9.74
C LYS A 156 54.80 37.26 8.97
N GLY A 157 54.88 36.24 8.11
CA GLY A 157 56.03 36.04 7.23
C GLY A 157 56.20 37.15 6.20
N LEU A 158 55.11 37.81 5.79
CA LEU A 158 55.14 38.97 4.91
C LEU A 158 55.69 40.19 5.64
N GLU A 159 55.25 40.45 6.87
CA GLU A 159 55.76 41.56 7.70
C GLU A 159 57.26 41.41 8.01
N GLU A 160 57.71 40.20 8.31
CA GLU A 160 59.14 39.91 8.53
C GLU A 160 59.97 40.18 7.27
N LYS A 161 59.46 39.79 6.09
CA LYS A 161 60.09 40.08 4.79
C LYS A 161 60.11 41.57 4.48
N ASP A 162 59.03 42.30 4.75
CA ASP A 162 58.98 43.75 4.56
C ASP A 162 59.96 44.48 5.50
N SER A 163 60.12 43.98 6.73
CA SER A 163 61.11 44.52 7.67
C SER A 163 62.55 44.31 7.20
N THR A 164 62.84 43.16 6.58
CA THR A 164 64.16 42.85 6.01
C THR A 164 64.42 43.65 4.74
N ILE A 165 63.41 43.83 3.88
CA ILE A 165 63.50 44.72 2.70
C ILE A 165 63.81 46.15 3.15
N LYS A 166 63.15 46.66 4.19
CA LYS A 166 63.45 48.00 4.75
C LYS A 166 64.88 48.11 5.24
N LYS A 167 65.39 47.11 5.96
CA LYS A 167 66.80 47.07 6.42
C LYS A 167 67.79 47.06 5.25
N LEU A 168 67.56 46.22 4.26
CA LEU A 168 68.39 46.15 3.05
C LEU A 168 68.36 47.45 2.25
N ASN A 169 67.20 48.09 2.13
CA ASN A 169 67.09 49.39 1.47
C ASN A 169 67.89 50.48 2.21
N LEU A 170 67.87 50.49 3.55
CA LEU A 170 68.70 51.41 4.33
C LEU A 170 70.19 51.14 4.13
N GLU A 171 70.60 49.87 4.04
CA GLU A 171 71.97 49.48 3.78
C GLU A 171 72.42 49.88 2.37
N VAL A 172 71.57 49.69 1.36
CA VAL A 172 71.80 50.15 -0.02
C VAL A 172 71.97 51.67 -0.07
N ILE A 173 71.11 52.43 0.63
CA ILE A 173 71.22 53.90 0.72
C ILE A 173 72.55 54.30 1.39
N ASN A 174 72.95 53.62 2.47
CA ASN A 174 74.22 53.89 3.14
C ASN A 174 75.43 53.54 2.25
N LEU A 175 75.39 52.42 1.52
CA LEU A 175 76.45 52.05 0.57
C LEU A 175 76.51 53.02 -0.62
N GLN A 176 75.37 53.52 -1.10
CA GLN A 176 75.34 54.57 -2.12
C GLN A 176 75.91 55.89 -1.59
N LYS A 177 75.58 56.31 -0.37
CA LYS A 177 76.20 57.49 0.26
C LYS A 177 77.70 57.33 0.41
N LYS A 178 78.15 56.16 0.87
CA LYS A 178 79.58 55.85 1.02
C LYS A 178 80.30 55.80 -0.32
N SER A 179 79.65 55.36 -1.41
CA SER A 179 80.25 55.40 -2.75
C SER A 179 80.32 56.82 -3.32
N VAL A 180 79.35 57.67 -3.00
CA VAL A 180 79.35 59.10 -3.37
C VAL A 180 80.42 59.88 -2.60
N GLU A 181 80.66 59.55 -1.33
CA GLU A 181 81.75 60.11 -0.51
C GLU A 181 83.14 59.64 -0.95
N LEU A 182 83.23 58.48 -1.60
CA LEU A 182 84.48 57.90 -2.13
C LEU A 182 84.78 58.29 -3.59
N LYS A 183 84.22 59.39 -4.12
CA LYS A 183 84.69 59.95 -5.40
C LYS A 183 86.14 60.45 -5.25
N PRO A 184 87.10 59.92 -6.04
CA PRO A 184 88.52 60.21 -5.81
C PRO A 184 88.87 61.64 -6.24
N LYS A 185 89.28 62.45 -5.25
CA LYS A 185 90.24 63.54 -5.47
C LYS A 185 91.62 62.92 -5.59
N SER A 186 92.06 62.56 -6.79
CA SER A 186 93.48 62.58 -7.17
C SER A 186 93.69 62.11 -8.60
N LYS A 187 94.38 62.95 -9.39
CA LYS A 187 95.12 62.50 -10.58
C LYS A 187 96.31 61.71 -10.06
N ILE A 188 96.26 60.38 -10.14
CA ILE A 188 97.42 59.52 -9.92
C ILE A 188 97.62 58.74 -11.22
N GLN A 189 98.79 58.89 -11.83
CA GLN A 189 99.26 58.06 -12.92
C GLN A 189 99.39 56.63 -12.38
N ILE A 190 98.55 55.73 -12.90
CA ILE A 190 98.58 54.32 -12.53
C ILE A 190 99.52 53.58 -13.49
N PRO A 191 100.53 52.85 -13.01
CA PRO A 191 101.35 51.93 -13.80
C PRO A 191 100.48 50.91 -14.55
N LYS A 192 100.79 50.62 -15.82
CA LYS A 192 100.03 49.76 -16.74
C LYS A 192 99.62 48.38 -16.18
N THR A 193 100.30 47.86 -15.16
CA THR A 193 99.97 46.59 -14.49
C THR A 193 98.75 46.67 -13.57
N ILE A 194 98.53 47.77 -12.84
CA ILE A 194 97.36 47.94 -11.96
C ILE A 194 96.09 48.21 -12.80
N SER A 195 96.25 48.79 -14.00
CA SER A 195 95.14 49.01 -14.92
C SER A 195 94.49 47.70 -15.35
N ASN A 196 95.29 46.66 -15.62
CA ASN A 196 94.81 45.37 -16.12
C ASN A 196 94.03 44.59 -15.06
N ASP A 197 94.56 44.48 -13.83
CA ASP A 197 93.89 43.80 -12.71
C ASP A 197 92.53 44.45 -12.36
N VAL A 198 92.46 45.78 -12.40
CA VAL A 198 91.21 46.51 -12.15
C VAL A 198 90.21 46.28 -13.27
N THR A 199 90.64 46.28 -14.55
CA THR A 199 89.74 45.90 -15.65
C THR A 199 89.27 44.46 -15.55
N GLU A 200 90.13 43.52 -15.16
CA GLU A 200 89.74 42.11 -15.01
C GLU A 200 88.73 41.93 -13.87
N MET A 201 88.97 42.54 -12.71
CA MET A 201 88.00 42.57 -11.60
C MET A 201 86.66 43.21 -11.98
N LEU A 202 86.68 44.28 -12.78
CA LEU A 202 85.45 44.93 -13.24
C LEU A 202 84.71 44.06 -14.26
N GLN A 203 85.44 43.40 -15.16
CA GLN A 203 84.88 42.46 -16.13
C GLN A 203 84.22 41.26 -15.42
N ASP A 204 84.87 40.73 -14.38
CA ASP A 204 84.32 39.65 -13.56
C ASP A 204 83.07 40.06 -12.79
N LYS A 205 83.06 41.28 -12.22
CA LYS A 205 81.84 41.83 -11.58
C LYS A 205 80.72 42.04 -12.58
N LEU A 206 81.03 42.53 -13.77
CA LEU A 206 80.05 42.72 -14.85
C LEU A 206 79.46 41.38 -15.30
N ASN A 207 80.30 40.36 -15.48
CA ASN A 207 79.87 39.01 -15.85
C ASN A 207 79.01 38.36 -14.75
N LYS A 208 79.38 38.53 -13.47
CA LYS A 208 78.56 38.07 -12.34
C LYS A 208 77.21 38.77 -12.29
N SER A 209 77.18 40.09 -12.52
CA SER A 209 75.94 40.86 -12.59
C SER A 209 75.06 40.43 -13.75
N ARG A 210 75.62 40.20 -14.95
CA ARG A 210 74.88 39.64 -16.10
C ARG A 210 74.26 38.28 -15.79
N ARG A 211 75.03 37.37 -15.19
CA ARG A 211 74.51 36.06 -14.77
C ARG A 211 73.37 36.19 -13.75
N GLN A 212 73.48 37.13 -12.81
CA GLN A 212 72.40 37.40 -11.86
C GLN A 212 71.14 37.94 -12.57
N VAL A 213 71.29 38.83 -13.55
CA VAL A 213 70.17 39.33 -14.36
C VAL A 213 69.49 38.19 -15.12
N GLU A 214 70.25 37.32 -15.79
CA GLU A 214 69.69 36.15 -16.49
C GLU A 214 68.94 35.20 -15.55
N ILE A 215 69.45 34.96 -14.34
CA ILE A 215 68.78 34.12 -13.33
C ILE A 215 67.47 34.78 -12.89
N LEU A 216 67.46 36.11 -12.68
CA LEU A 216 66.26 36.84 -12.28
C LEU A 216 65.22 36.87 -13.41
N GLU A 217 65.63 37.03 -14.66
CA GLU A 217 64.74 36.97 -15.83
C GLU A 217 64.09 35.58 -15.98
N LYS A 218 64.85 34.51 -15.75
CA LYS A 218 64.31 33.15 -15.71
C LYS A 218 63.25 33.00 -14.59
N LYS A 219 63.56 33.44 -13.37
CA LYS A 219 62.60 33.40 -12.25
C LYS A 219 61.33 34.20 -12.54
N ILE A 220 61.45 35.39 -13.14
CA ILE A 220 60.29 36.20 -13.52
C ILE A 220 59.42 35.46 -14.54
N SER A 221 60.05 34.77 -15.50
CA SER A 221 59.34 33.99 -16.52
C SER A 221 58.62 32.78 -15.91
N GLU A 222 59.25 32.08 -14.97
CA GLU A 222 58.64 31.00 -14.20
C GLU A 222 57.43 31.49 -13.40
N PHE A 223 57.55 32.61 -12.68
CA PHE A 223 56.42 33.18 -11.93
C PHE A 223 55.26 33.62 -12.82
N LYS A 224 55.54 34.18 -14.01
CA LYS A 224 54.49 34.51 -15.00
C LYS A 224 53.76 33.26 -15.47
N ASN A 225 54.49 32.19 -15.77
CA ASN A 225 53.89 30.93 -16.19
C ASN A 225 53.03 30.33 -15.06
N GLN A 226 53.54 30.35 -13.83
CA GLN A 226 52.82 29.86 -12.66
C GLN A 226 51.54 30.66 -12.41
N LYS A 227 51.58 31.99 -12.58
CA LYS A 227 50.39 32.87 -12.51
C LYS A 227 49.34 32.54 -13.57
N ASN A 228 49.76 32.19 -14.79
CA ASN A 228 48.82 31.83 -15.85
C ASN A 228 48.12 30.49 -15.54
N ILE A 229 48.87 29.51 -15.00
CA ILE A 229 48.33 28.21 -14.59
C ILE A 229 47.35 28.37 -13.41
N THR A 230 47.66 29.23 -12.43
CA THR A 230 46.73 29.51 -11.34
C THR A 230 45.47 30.21 -11.84
N ASN A 231 45.57 31.15 -12.77
CA ASN A 231 44.39 31.78 -13.37
C ASN A 231 43.51 30.79 -14.14
N SER A 232 44.10 29.87 -14.92
CA SER A 232 43.32 28.86 -15.65
C SER A 232 42.64 27.87 -14.70
N THR A 233 43.30 27.47 -13.62
CA THR A 233 42.71 26.58 -12.61
C THR A 233 41.59 27.26 -11.81
N VAL A 234 41.74 28.55 -11.49
CA VAL A 234 40.66 29.35 -10.87
C VAL A 234 39.45 29.44 -11.80
N SER A 235 39.64 29.77 -13.07
CA SER A 235 38.54 29.82 -14.04
C SER A 235 37.83 28.46 -14.22
N GLY A 236 38.58 27.35 -14.21
CA GLY A 236 37.99 26.00 -14.25
C GLY A 236 37.14 25.69 -13.01
N ARG A 237 37.58 26.15 -11.83
CA ARG A 237 36.80 26.02 -10.59
C ARG A 237 35.54 26.88 -10.64
N ASP A 238 35.59 28.10 -11.14
CA ASP A 238 34.42 28.98 -11.25
C ASP A 238 33.34 28.38 -12.15
N ASN A 239 33.73 27.78 -13.28
CA ASN A 239 32.80 27.05 -14.15
C ASN A 239 32.16 25.87 -13.42
N THR A 240 32.95 25.10 -12.67
CA THR A 240 32.44 23.96 -11.89
C THR A 240 31.47 24.43 -10.80
N ILE A 241 31.76 25.55 -10.13
CA ILE A 241 30.87 26.16 -9.12
C ILE A 241 29.56 26.61 -9.78
N SER A 242 29.64 27.23 -10.97
CA SER A 242 28.45 27.63 -11.74
C SER A 242 27.57 26.43 -12.09
N ASP A 243 28.17 25.33 -12.57
CA ASP A 243 27.45 24.11 -12.91
C ASP A 243 26.78 23.49 -11.67
N LEU A 244 27.50 23.40 -10.55
CA LEU A 244 26.95 22.89 -9.29
C LEU A 244 25.80 23.77 -8.77
N ASN A 245 25.91 25.09 -8.87
CA ASN A 245 24.83 26.00 -8.52
C ASN A 245 23.59 25.77 -9.38
N SER A 246 23.76 25.59 -10.69
CA SER A 246 22.64 25.28 -11.59
C SER A 246 21.95 23.96 -11.24
N GLN A 247 22.73 22.94 -10.84
CA GLN A 247 22.20 21.66 -10.36
C GLN A 247 21.43 21.82 -9.05
N ASN A 248 21.96 22.58 -8.09
CA ASN A 248 21.28 22.87 -6.83
C ASN A 248 19.93 23.57 -7.06
N THR A 249 19.88 24.59 -7.92
CA THR A 249 18.61 25.28 -8.23
C THR A 249 17.60 24.33 -8.88
N ARG A 250 18.06 23.41 -9.74
CA ARG A 250 17.19 22.39 -10.35
C ARG A 250 16.65 21.41 -9.31
N LEU A 251 17.48 20.97 -8.36
CA LEU A 251 17.08 20.06 -7.28
C LEU A 251 16.10 20.75 -6.31
N GLU A 252 16.33 22.01 -5.94
CA GLU A 252 15.40 22.80 -5.13
C GLU A 252 14.02 22.90 -5.78
N ASN A 253 13.98 23.17 -7.08
CA ASN A 253 12.72 23.20 -7.84
C ASN A 253 12.01 21.84 -7.85
N GLN A 254 12.75 20.73 -7.98
CA GLN A 254 12.18 19.39 -7.92
C GLN A 254 11.62 19.06 -6.53
N ILE A 255 12.30 19.48 -5.46
CA ILE A 255 11.83 19.31 -4.08
C ILE A 255 10.52 20.06 -3.90
N LYS A 256 10.45 21.33 -4.33
CA LYS A 256 9.24 22.14 -4.23
C LYS A 256 8.03 21.52 -4.95
N GLN A 257 8.23 21.00 -6.17
CA GLN A 257 7.18 20.28 -6.91
C GLN A 257 6.70 19.01 -6.19
N LYS A 258 7.63 18.27 -5.56
CA LYS A 258 7.28 17.09 -4.77
C LYS A 258 6.51 17.47 -3.51
N ASP A 259 6.89 18.54 -2.83
CA ASP A 259 6.17 19.03 -1.64
C ASP A 259 4.74 19.46 -1.97
N GLU A 260 4.55 20.15 -3.10
CA GLU A 260 3.22 20.51 -3.62
C GLU A 260 2.38 19.25 -3.90
N SER A 261 2.98 18.23 -4.51
CA SER A 261 2.32 16.94 -4.78
C SER A 261 1.94 16.20 -3.50
N ILE A 262 2.82 16.18 -2.50
CA ILE A 262 2.55 15.61 -1.17
C ILE A 262 1.40 16.36 -0.50
N GLY A 263 1.37 17.69 -0.59
CA GLY A 263 0.26 18.51 -0.08
C GLY A 263 -1.08 18.17 -0.73
N ALA A 264 -1.09 17.95 -2.05
CA ALA A 264 -2.30 17.52 -2.77
C ALA A 264 -2.76 16.12 -2.33
N LEU A 265 -1.84 15.16 -2.22
CA LEU A 265 -2.15 13.80 -1.77
C LEU A 265 -2.70 13.77 -0.33
N LYS A 266 -2.13 14.56 0.58
CA LYS A 266 -2.65 14.69 1.95
C LYS A 266 -4.11 15.16 1.98
N LYS A 267 -4.46 16.16 1.15
CA LYS A 267 -5.85 16.63 1.03
C LYS A 267 -6.79 15.53 0.52
N ILE A 268 -6.34 14.73 -0.45
CA ILE A 268 -7.12 13.60 -0.98
C ILE A 268 -7.33 12.54 0.11
N ILE A 269 -6.29 12.20 0.86
CA ILE A 269 -6.37 11.23 1.97
C ILE A 269 -7.39 11.71 3.01
N SER A 270 -7.29 12.96 3.48
CA SER A 270 -8.26 13.49 4.45
C SER A 270 -9.70 13.47 3.93
N ALA A 271 -9.92 13.80 2.64
CA ALA A 271 -11.25 13.73 2.04
C ALA A 271 -11.79 12.29 1.98
N LEU A 272 -10.92 11.30 1.70
CA LEU A 272 -11.29 9.89 1.70
C LEU A 272 -11.57 9.36 3.12
N GLU A 273 -10.78 9.76 4.11
CA GLU A 273 -11.01 9.42 5.52
C GLU A 273 -12.34 9.99 6.01
N GLU A 274 -12.67 11.23 5.68
CA GLU A 274 -13.98 11.83 5.99
C GLU A 274 -15.13 11.08 5.31
N ALA A 275 -14.98 10.72 4.04
CA ALA A 275 -15.98 9.95 3.30
C ALA A 275 -16.19 8.57 3.94
N GLN A 276 -15.10 7.90 4.32
CA GLN A 276 -15.16 6.60 5.00
C GLN A 276 -15.84 6.70 6.37
N ALA A 277 -15.56 7.74 7.15
CA ALA A 277 -16.21 7.97 8.43
C ALA A 277 -17.73 8.20 8.28
N LYS A 278 -18.16 8.94 7.24
CA LYS A 278 -19.59 9.11 6.92
C LYS A 278 -20.26 7.79 6.58
N ILE A 279 -19.65 7.00 5.71
CA ILE A 279 -20.15 5.68 5.31
C ILE A 279 -20.25 4.74 6.53
N ALA A 280 -19.23 4.72 7.39
CA ALA A 280 -19.22 3.92 8.61
C ALA A 280 -20.35 4.32 9.58
N ASN A 281 -20.63 5.62 9.72
CA ASN A 281 -21.74 6.10 10.55
C ASN A 281 -23.11 5.72 9.98
N ASP A 282 -23.31 5.85 8.66
CA ASP A 282 -24.57 5.51 7.99
C ASP A 282 -24.88 4.00 8.06
N LEU A 283 -23.87 3.15 7.85
CA LEU A 283 -23.99 1.69 7.96
C LEU A 283 -24.11 1.22 9.42
N GLY A 284 -23.36 1.83 10.34
CA GLY A 284 -23.19 1.32 11.69
C GLY A 284 -24.39 1.52 12.61
N THR A 285 -25.29 2.47 12.33
CA THR A 285 -26.32 2.83 13.32
C THR A 285 -27.70 3.11 12.76
N GLY A 286 -27.84 3.79 11.62
CA GLY A 286 -29.18 4.17 11.12
C GLY A 286 -29.90 3.04 10.38
N ILE A 287 -29.25 2.47 9.37
CA ILE A 287 -29.91 1.52 8.46
C ILE A 287 -30.14 0.17 9.15
N ILE A 288 -29.14 -0.35 9.86
CA ILE A 288 -29.23 -1.64 10.54
C ILE A 288 -30.23 -1.58 11.71
N SER A 289 -30.27 -0.48 12.48
CA SER A 289 -31.24 -0.35 13.58
C SER A 289 -32.67 -0.24 13.04
N SER A 290 -32.91 0.58 12.00
CA SER A 290 -34.24 0.73 11.40
C SER A 290 -34.76 -0.59 10.80
N LEU A 291 -33.88 -1.37 10.15
CA LEU A 291 -34.24 -2.68 9.62
C LEU A 291 -34.51 -3.70 10.74
N THR A 292 -33.73 -3.63 11.83
CA THR A 292 -33.93 -4.46 13.02
C THR A 292 -35.26 -4.15 13.70
N ASP A 293 -35.61 -2.87 13.84
CA ASP A 293 -36.87 -2.41 14.40
C ASP A 293 -38.07 -2.84 13.54
N GLU A 294 -37.96 -2.75 12.21
CA GLU A 294 -39.01 -3.19 11.30
C GLU A 294 -39.20 -4.71 11.35
N LEU A 295 -38.11 -5.49 11.35
CA LEU A 295 -38.17 -6.94 11.53
C LEU A 295 -38.81 -7.32 12.86
N GLN A 296 -38.47 -6.61 13.94
CA GLN A 296 -39.06 -6.85 15.26
C GLN A 296 -40.56 -6.52 15.28
N ARG A 297 -41.00 -5.46 14.59
CA ARG A 297 -42.42 -5.12 14.42
C ARG A 297 -43.16 -6.20 13.64
N GLN A 298 -42.60 -6.69 12.55
CA GLN A 298 -43.21 -7.76 11.75
C GLN A 298 -43.30 -9.07 12.53
N LEU A 299 -42.26 -9.43 13.27
CA LEU A 299 -42.25 -10.60 14.14
C LEU A 299 -43.36 -10.51 15.20
N ASN A 300 -43.52 -9.34 15.84
CA ASN A 300 -44.57 -9.13 16.82
C ASN A 300 -45.98 -9.21 16.22
N LYS A 301 -46.19 -8.66 15.01
CA LYS A 301 -47.46 -8.81 14.27
C LYS A 301 -47.77 -10.29 13.97
N SER A 302 -46.78 -11.04 13.50
CA SER A 302 -46.92 -12.46 13.22
C SER A 302 -47.24 -13.27 14.48
N LYS A 303 -46.52 -13.01 15.59
CA LYS A 303 -46.80 -13.63 16.90
C LYS A 303 -48.24 -13.34 17.38
N PHE A 304 -48.73 -12.13 17.18
CA PHE A 304 -50.11 -11.79 17.51
C PHE A 304 -51.12 -12.57 16.64
N HIS A 305 -50.85 -12.68 15.34
CA HIS A 305 -51.69 -13.48 14.44
C HIS A 305 -51.71 -14.96 14.84
N ILE A 306 -50.56 -15.54 15.15
CA ILE A 306 -50.43 -16.92 15.62
C ILE A 306 -51.25 -17.12 16.91
N ARG A 307 -51.11 -16.24 17.92
CA ARG A 307 -51.92 -16.31 19.15
C ARG A 307 -53.42 -16.23 18.86
N ASN A 308 -53.84 -15.39 17.92
CA ASN A 308 -55.23 -15.31 17.53
C ASN A 308 -55.71 -16.61 16.85
N LEU A 309 -54.89 -17.24 16.02
CA LEU A 309 -55.22 -18.54 15.44
C LEU A 309 -55.26 -19.64 16.50
N GLU A 310 -54.31 -19.67 17.42
CA GLU A 310 -54.29 -20.62 18.55
C GLU A 310 -55.52 -20.46 19.44
N THR A 311 -55.94 -19.24 19.75
CA THR A 311 -57.17 -19.00 20.53
C THR A 311 -58.43 -19.41 19.76
N LYS A 312 -58.47 -19.23 18.43
CA LYS A 312 -59.54 -19.75 17.59
C LYS A 312 -59.56 -21.27 17.59
N LEU A 313 -58.41 -21.92 17.41
CA LEU A 313 -58.28 -23.37 17.47
C LEU A 313 -58.74 -23.93 18.81
N LYS A 314 -58.28 -23.35 19.93
CA LYS A 314 -58.76 -23.75 21.27
C LYS A 314 -60.27 -23.57 21.44
N LYS A 315 -60.88 -22.55 20.82
CA LYS A 315 -62.33 -22.37 20.85
C LYS A 315 -63.06 -23.44 20.03
N TYR A 316 -62.51 -23.87 18.90
CA TYR A 316 -63.05 -24.97 18.11
C TYR A 316 -62.86 -26.33 18.79
N GLU A 317 -61.72 -26.53 19.46
CA GLU A 317 -61.41 -27.74 20.20
C GLU A 317 -62.28 -27.86 21.46
N ASN A 318 -62.54 -26.75 22.15
CA ASN A 318 -63.41 -26.70 23.33
C ASN A 318 -64.91 -26.55 23.01
N SER A 319 -65.31 -26.43 21.74
CA SER A 319 -66.74 -26.45 21.38
C SER A 319 -67.23 -27.90 21.38
N SER A 320 -67.62 -28.41 22.55
CA SER A 320 -68.29 -29.72 22.77
C SER A 320 -69.57 -29.92 21.95
N LYS A 321 -70.02 -28.89 21.23
CA LYS A 321 -71.17 -28.93 20.34
C LYS A 321 -71.05 -30.01 19.27
N LEU A 322 -69.84 -30.37 18.82
CA LEU A 322 -69.70 -31.44 17.83
C LEU A 322 -70.06 -32.82 18.41
N GLU A 323 -69.80 -33.03 19.70
CA GLU A 323 -70.05 -34.27 20.41
C GLU A 323 -71.53 -34.35 20.84
N ASP A 324 -72.09 -33.24 21.34
CA ASP A 324 -73.52 -33.10 21.66
C ASP A 324 -74.42 -33.21 20.40
N ASP A 325 -73.99 -32.67 19.26
CA ASP A 325 -74.72 -32.79 17.99
C ASP A 325 -74.67 -34.22 17.43
N LEU A 326 -73.57 -34.95 17.64
CA LEU A 326 -73.44 -36.34 17.23
C LEU A 326 -74.37 -37.26 18.05
N GLU A 327 -74.40 -37.07 19.36
CA GLU A 327 -75.25 -37.85 20.27
C GLU A 327 -76.74 -37.60 19.98
N ASN A 328 -77.14 -36.35 19.73
CA ASN A 328 -78.51 -36.01 19.34
C ASN A 328 -78.91 -36.59 17.98
N LEU A 329 -77.99 -36.64 17.00
CA LEU A 329 -78.22 -37.28 15.71
C LEU A 329 -78.38 -38.79 15.84
N GLU A 330 -77.61 -39.42 16.71
CA GLU A 330 -77.67 -40.87 16.94
C GLU A 330 -78.99 -41.28 17.61
N VAL A 331 -79.46 -40.50 18.60
CA VAL A 331 -80.78 -40.69 19.22
C VAL A 331 -81.90 -40.56 18.20
N LYS A 332 -81.81 -39.56 17.30
CA LYS A 332 -82.82 -39.35 16.26
C LYS A 332 -82.84 -40.49 15.24
N ALA A 333 -81.67 -41.01 14.84
CA ALA A 333 -81.57 -42.16 13.95
C ALA A 333 -82.24 -43.41 14.54
N ARG A 334 -81.97 -43.72 15.83
CA ARG A 334 -82.60 -44.86 16.53
C ARG A 334 -84.13 -44.73 16.61
N SER A 335 -84.66 -43.52 16.83
CA SER A 335 -86.11 -43.28 16.84
C SER A 335 -86.76 -43.53 15.48
N GLN A 336 -86.09 -43.16 14.38
CA GLN A 336 -86.60 -43.38 13.03
C GLN A 336 -86.55 -44.85 12.64
N GLU A 337 -85.55 -45.59 13.10
CA GLU A 337 -85.42 -47.03 12.87
C GLU A 337 -86.53 -47.82 13.59
N GLN A 338 -86.88 -47.44 14.83
CA GLN A 338 -88.04 -48.00 15.53
C GLN A 338 -89.35 -47.73 14.78
N LEU A 339 -89.55 -46.50 14.31
CA LEU A 339 -90.74 -46.13 13.53
C LEU A 339 -90.83 -46.93 12.23
N LEU A 340 -89.69 -47.14 11.55
CA LEU A 340 -89.62 -47.98 10.35
C LEU A 340 -90.05 -49.41 10.64
N LYS A 341 -89.57 -49.99 11.74
CA LYS A 341 -89.94 -51.35 12.16
C LYS A 341 -91.43 -51.48 12.45
N GLU A 342 -92.02 -50.51 13.16
CA GLU A 342 -93.48 -50.48 13.37
C GLU A 342 -94.26 -50.41 12.04
N LYS A 343 -93.78 -49.59 11.09
CA LYS A 343 -94.40 -49.50 9.77
C LYS A 343 -94.26 -50.81 9.00
N GLU A 344 -93.11 -51.48 9.06
CA GLU A 344 -92.90 -52.79 8.45
C GLU A 344 -93.85 -53.85 9.03
N ASP A 345 -94.00 -53.89 10.36
CA ASP A 345 -94.92 -54.80 11.05
C ASP A 345 -96.39 -54.54 10.62
N THR A 346 -96.80 -53.27 10.53
CA THR A 346 -98.14 -52.93 10.03
C THR A 346 -98.35 -53.34 8.57
N ILE A 347 -97.32 -53.19 7.72
CA ILE A 347 -97.38 -53.63 6.33
C ILE A 347 -97.50 -55.16 6.26
N GLU A 348 -96.79 -55.89 7.11
CA GLU A 348 -96.89 -57.35 7.16
C GLU A 348 -98.29 -57.79 7.62
N MET A 349 -98.87 -57.09 8.60
CA MET A 349 -100.23 -57.34 9.06
C MET A 349 -101.26 -57.07 7.95
N ILE A 350 -101.13 -55.93 7.24
CA ILE A 350 -101.96 -55.60 6.07
C ILE A 350 -101.78 -56.64 4.97
N LYS A 351 -100.56 -57.14 4.73
CA LYS A 351 -100.32 -58.23 3.75
C LYS A 351 -101.05 -59.50 4.15
N LYS A 352 -100.98 -59.91 5.43
CA LYS A 352 -101.70 -61.08 5.94
C LYS A 352 -103.21 -60.92 5.81
N GLU A 353 -103.73 -59.73 6.11
CA GLU A 353 -105.16 -59.41 5.96
C GLU A 353 -105.59 -59.38 4.50
N ALA A 354 -104.79 -58.78 3.61
CA ALA A 354 -105.04 -58.78 2.17
C ALA A 354 -105.02 -60.20 1.58
N ILE A 355 -104.16 -61.10 2.07
CA ILE A 355 -104.17 -62.52 1.68
C ILE A 355 -105.49 -63.17 2.11
N LYS A 356 -105.94 -62.95 3.36
CA LYS A 356 -107.24 -63.46 3.84
C LYS A 356 -108.41 -62.92 3.01
N SER A 357 -108.47 -61.62 2.78
CA SER A 357 -109.50 -61.01 1.93
C SER A 357 -109.43 -61.53 0.50
N LYS A 358 -108.25 -61.80 -0.05
CA LYS A 358 -108.09 -62.41 -1.38
C LYS A 358 -108.61 -63.85 -1.42
N GLU A 359 -108.40 -64.63 -0.38
CA GLU A 359 -108.97 -65.97 -0.24
C GLU A 359 -110.49 -65.94 -0.08
N GLU A 360 -111.03 -65.00 0.71
CA GLU A 360 -112.48 -64.77 0.82
C GLU A 360 -113.08 -64.31 -0.50
N ILE A 361 -112.44 -63.39 -1.21
CA ILE A 361 -112.84 -63.00 -2.57
C ILE A 361 -112.79 -64.21 -3.50
N LYS A 362 -111.79 -65.11 -3.39
CA LYS A 362 -111.74 -66.33 -4.21
C LYS A 362 -112.88 -67.28 -3.87
N LYS A 363 -113.24 -67.43 -2.58
CA LYS A 363 -114.41 -68.21 -2.13
C LYS A 363 -115.73 -67.59 -2.63
N LEU A 364 -115.90 -66.28 -2.47
CA LEU A 364 -117.06 -65.53 -2.97
C LEU A 364 -117.15 -65.57 -4.50
N LYS A 365 -116.02 -65.49 -5.21
CA LYS A 365 -115.95 -65.57 -6.67
C LYS A 365 -116.28 -66.98 -7.17
N ASN A 366 -115.88 -68.02 -6.44
CA ASN A 366 -116.31 -69.39 -6.70
C ASN A 366 -117.80 -69.60 -6.38
N TYR A 367 -118.33 -68.97 -5.33
CA TYR A 367 -119.75 -69.00 -4.98
C TYR A 367 -120.62 -68.25 -6.01
N ILE A 368 -120.19 -67.05 -6.43
CA ILE A 368 -120.84 -66.24 -7.47
C ILE A 368 -120.78 -66.96 -8.83
N ASN A 369 -119.65 -67.57 -9.20
CA ASN A 369 -119.53 -68.35 -10.43
C ASN A 369 -120.36 -69.66 -10.41
N SER A 370 -120.79 -70.14 -9.24
CA SER A 370 -121.69 -71.29 -9.11
C SER A 370 -123.18 -70.94 -9.15
N ILE A 371 -123.56 -69.65 -9.13
CA ILE A 371 -124.97 -69.23 -8.95
C ILE A 371 -125.60 -68.54 -10.17
N ASN A 372 -124.86 -68.01 -11.16
CA ASN A 372 -125.45 -67.60 -12.45
C ASN A 372 -124.40 -67.10 -13.47
N PRO A 373 -124.49 -67.48 -14.77
CA PRO A 373 -123.73 -66.84 -15.83
C PRO A 373 -124.59 -65.77 -16.51
N SER A 374 -124.30 -64.47 -16.34
CA SER A 374 -124.41 -63.45 -17.41
C SER A 374 -124.25 -61.98 -16.96
N LYS A 375 -123.48 -61.26 -17.80
CA LYS A 375 -123.57 -59.85 -18.27
C LYS A 375 -123.03 -58.67 -17.43
N LYS A 376 -121.98 -58.06 -18.03
CA LYS A 376 -121.70 -56.64 -18.35
C LYS A 376 -122.47 -55.54 -17.60
N VAL A 377 -121.78 -54.44 -17.28
CA VAL A 377 -121.94 -53.08 -17.88
C VAL A 377 -120.97 -52.07 -17.26
N GLU A 378 -120.45 -51.16 -18.11
CA GLU A 378 -119.63 -49.98 -17.82
C GLU A 378 -120.40 -48.86 -17.11
N THR A 379 -119.70 -47.88 -16.49
CA THR A 379 -119.95 -46.43 -16.67
C THR A 379 -119.01 -45.58 -15.78
N THR A 380 -118.57 -44.45 -16.33
CA THR A 380 -117.94 -43.28 -15.68
C THR A 380 -118.98 -42.42 -14.95
N PRO A 381 -118.59 -41.52 -14.00
CA PRO A 381 -119.02 -40.11 -14.16
C PRO A 381 -118.14 -38.99 -13.51
N LYS A 382 -118.10 -37.86 -14.25
CA LYS A 382 -118.30 -36.41 -13.94
C LYS A 382 -117.91 -35.80 -12.57
N ILE A 383 -117.18 -34.67 -12.65
CA ILE A 383 -116.75 -33.75 -11.56
C ILE A 383 -117.67 -32.50 -11.52
N SER A 384 -117.92 -31.98 -10.31
CA SER A 384 -118.93 -30.96 -9.96
C SER A 384 -118.43 -29.49 -9.94
N PRO A 385 -119.34 -28.50 -10.00
CA PRO A 385 -119.03 -27.06 -10.22
C PRO A 385 -118.34 -26.33 -9.06
N ASN A 386 -118.07 -27.01 -7.94
CA ASN A 386 -117.50 -26.40 -6.73
C ASN A 386 -115.95 -26.39 -6.74
N MET A 387 -115.34 -27.18 -7.62
CA MET A 387 -113.88 -27.22 -7.79
C MET A 387 -113.34 -26.00 -8.55
N ASP A 388 -114.12 -25.40 -9.46
CA ASP A 388 -113.65 -24.25 -10.26
C ASP A 388 -113.43 -22.99 -9.40
N LEU A 389 -114.27 -22.75 -8.39
CA LEU A 389 -114.08 -21.66 -7.44
C LEU A 389 -112.84 -21.90 -6.57
N ARG A 390 -112.62 -23.15 -6.12
CA ARG A 390 -111.44 -23.53 -5.34
C ARG A 390 -110.15 -23.40 -6.15
N ILE A 391 -110.19 -23.75 -7.43
CA ILE A 391 -109.04 -23.57 -8.35
C ILE A 391 -108.77 -22.08 -8.59
N LYS A 392 -109.80 -21.24 -8.65
CA LYS A 392 -109.64 -19.79 -8.82
C LYS A 392 -109.06 -19.11 -7.56
N GLU A 393 -109.49 -19.51 -6.37
CA GLU A 393 -108.90 -19.07 -5.09
C GLU A 393 -107.44 -19.53 -4.97
N LEU A 394 -107.14 -20.78 -5.31
CA LEU A 394 -105.78 -21.31 -5.30
C LEU A 394 -104.87 -20.55 -6.28
N LYS A 395 -105.38 -20.17 -7.47
CA LYS A 395 -104.63 -19.34 -8.42
C LYS A 395 -104.34 -17.94 -7.90
N LEU A 396 -105.26 -17.33 -7.15
CA LEU A 396 -105.02 -16.03 -6.51
C LEU A 396 -103.95 -16.12 -5.41
N MET A 397 -104.05 -17.14 -4.54
CA MET A 397 -103.03 -17.39 -3.50
C MET A 397 -101.64 -17.63 -4.09
N VAL A 398 -101.54 -18.37 -5.19
CA VAL A 398 -100.27 -18.60 -5.89
C VAL A 398 -99.71 -17.28 -6.41
N GLY A 399 -100.53 -16.40 -7.00
CA GLY A 399 -100.10 -15.09 -7.48
C GLY A 399 -99.62 -14.15 -6.36
N ASP A 400 -100.26 -14.17 -5.20
CA ASP A 400 -99.84 -13.38 -4.04
C ASP A 400 -98.54 -13.90 -3.43
N LEU A 401 -98.36 -15.22 -3.38
CA LEU A 401 -97.10 -15.85 -2.92
C LEU A 401 -95.93 -15.57 -3.87
N GLU A 402 -96.16 -15.54 -5.17
CA GLU A 402 -95.14 -15.19 -6.16
C GLU A 402 -94.67 -13.74 -6.01
N LYS A 403 -95.59 -12.80 -5.75
CA LYS A 403 -95.25 -11.40 -5.46
C LYS A 403 -94.42 -11.26 -4.18
N LEU A 404 -94.85 -11.94 -3.10
CA LEU A 404 -94.14 -11.89 -1.81
C LEU A 404 -92.70 -12.43 -1.94
N ASN A 405 -92.53 -13.51 -2.72
CA ASN A 405 -91.21 -14.10 -2.99
C ASN A 405 -90.33 -13.16 -3.84
N ALA A 406 -90.92 -12.43 -4.80
CA ALA A 406 -90.20 -11.42 -5.56
C ALA A 406 -89.72 -10.24 -4.69
N GLU A 407 -90.55 -9.78 -3.75
CA GLU A 407 -90.20 -8.73 -2.79
C GLU A 407 -89.08 -9.17 -1.84
N GLN A 408 -89.18 -10.38 -1.27
CA GLN A 408 -88.13 -10.95 -0.40
C GLN A 408 -86.78 -11.08 -1.13
N ARG A 409 -86.79 -11.49 -2.41
CA ARG A 409 -85.54 -11.54 -3.21
C ARG A 409 -84.93 -10.16 -3.43
N LEU A 410 -85.76 -9.13 -3.61
CA LEU A 410 -85.32 -7.74 -3.74
C LEU A 410 -84.69 -7.23 -2.43
N GLU A 411 -85.33 -7.51 -1.29
CA GLU A 411 -84.84 -7.18 0.04
C GLU A 411 -83.49 -7.86 0.35
N ILE A 412 -83.37 -9.16 0.07
CA ILE A 412 -82.10 -9.90 0.20
C ILE A 412 -81.01 -9.31 -0.69
N THR A 413 -81.36 -8.82 -1.89
CA THR A 413 -80.40 -8.21 -2.82
C THR A 413 -79.94 -6.84 -2.32
N GLN A 414 -80.82 -6.06 -1.70
CA GLN A 414 -80.46 -4.78 -1.08
C GLN A 414 -79.55 -4.96 0.14
N LEU A 415 -79.79 -5.99 0.96
CA LEU A 415 -78.97 -6.34 2.11
C LEU A 415 -77.58 -6.92 1.75
N ARG A 416 -77.36 -7.29 0.48
CA ARG A 416 -76.10 -7.87 -0.03
C ARG A 416 -75.20 -6.89 -0.78
N LYS A 417 -75.59 -5.62 -0.94
CA LYS A 417 -74.68 -4.60 -1.48
C LYS A 417 -73.68 -4.18 -0.38
N PRO A 418 -72.36 -4.20 -0.66
CA PRO A 418 -71.30 -3.95 0.33
C PRO A 418 -71.25 -2.50 0.83
#